data_AF-A0A182LV06-F1
#
_entry.id   AF-A0A182LV06-F1
#
_cell.length_a   1.000
_cell.length_b   1.000
_cell.length_c   1.000
_cell.angle_alpha   90.00
_cell.angle_beta   90.00
_cell.angle_gamma   90.00
#
_symmetry.space_group_name_H-M   'P 1'
#
loop_
_entity.id
_entity.type
_entity.pdbx_description
1 polymer ?
#
loop_
_entity_poly.entity_id
_entity_poly.type
_entity_poly.pdbx_seq_one_letter_code
_entity_poly.pdbx_strand_id
1 'polypeptide(L)'
;MSSSKNSVQEKNASKVVQAPRRNKTTSDEDRNRVVTAYENGATPATISLVLNLKKGTVYGIIKKYQKEWQIEAKKRGGNRSKLLTPEAISDIRSWIDEDGTISLNMLAAKVLQEHGIRVSATTIAREIKTFNSSPKMNDTPTTVEEPNQ
;
A
#
# COMPACT_ATOMS: atom_id res chain seq x y z
N MET A 1 -53.75 -47.60 -5.35
CA MET A 1 -52.50 -47.95 -4.63
C MET A 1 -51.46 -48.32 -5.66
N SER A 2 -50.46 -47.49 -5.89
CA SER A 2 -49.09 -47.92 -6.25
C SER A 2 -48.21 -46.68 -6.30
N SER A 3 -47.26 -46.64 -5.38
CA SER A 3 -46.26 -45.59 -5.24
C SER A 3 -45.20 -45.74 -6.33
N SER A 4 -44.80 -44.62 -6.92
CA SER A 4 -43.48 -44.52 -7.55
C SER A 4 -42.94 -43.11 -7.30
N LYS A 5 -42.28 -42.99 -6.14
CA LYS A 5 -41.29 -41.96 -5.88
C LYS A 5 -40.10 -42.27 -6.79
N ASN A 6 -39.55 -41.29 -7.53
CA ASN A 6 -38.16 -41.36 -7.96
C ASN A 6 -37.52 -39.98 -8.18
N SER A 7 -36.54 -39.75 -7.29
CA SER A 7 -35.35 -38.91 -7.36
C SER A 7 -35.45 -37.50 -7.98
N VAL A 8 -35.68 -36.52 -7.12
CA VAL A 8 -35.09 -35.19 -7.28
C VAL A 8 -33.58 -35.35 -7.07
N GLN A 9 -32.82 -35.45 -8.16
CA GLN A 9 -31.36 -35.43 -8.11
C GLN A 9 -30.89 -34.01 -7.77
N GLU A 10 -30.23 -33.91 -6.62
CA GLU A 10 -29.58 -32.73 -6.07
C GLU A 10 -28.54 -32.16 -7.05
N LYS A 11 -28.83 -30.99 -7.62
CA LYS A 11 -27.80 -30.15 -8.27
C LYS A 11 -27.12 -29.28 -7.21
N ASN A 12 -26.40 -29.89 -6.28
CA ASN A 12 -25.45 -29.16 -5.45
C ASN A 12 -24.18 -28.90 -6.26
N ALA A 13 -24.24 -27.87 -7.12
CA ALA A 13 -23.08 -27.36 -7.83
C ALA A 13 -22.09 -26.80 -6.80
N SER A 14 -20.99 -27.54 -6.62
CA SER A 14 -19.82 -27.19 -5.84
C SER A 14 -19.43 -25.73 -6.07
N LYS A 15 -19.68 -24.88 -5.07
CA LYS A 15 -19.25 -23.49 -5.07
C LYS A 15 -17.73 -23.47 -4.92
N VAL A 16 -17.01 -23.58 -6.04
CA VAL A 16 -15.55 -23.44 -6.06
C VAL A 16 -15.23 -22.06 -5.50
N VAL A 17 -14.62 -22.01 -4.32
CA VAL A 17 -14.16 -20.78 -3.68
C VAL A 17 -13.01 -20.24 -4.55
N GLN A 18 -13.33 -19.42 -5.53
CA GLN A 18 -12.33 -18.79 -6.39
C GLN A 18 -11.49 -17.83 -5.55
N ALA A 19 -10.16 -17.94 -5.69
CA ALA A 19 -9.23 -17.00 -5.10
C ALA A 19 -9.59 -15.54 -5.49
N PRO A 20 -9.36 -14.56 -4.59
CA PRO A 20 -9.70 -13.17 -4.85
C PRO A 20 -8.99 -12.68 -6.12
N ARG A 21 -9.75 -12.10 -7.06
CA ARG A 21 -9.20 -11.56 -8.30
C ARG A 21 -8.22 -10.43 -7.98
N ARG A 22 -6.96 -10.56 -8.40
CA ARG A 22 -6.02 -9.44 -8.41
C ARG A 22 -6.46 -8.45 -9.49
N ASN A 23 -7.06 -7.34 -9.07
CA ASN A 23 -7.43 -6.25 -9.97
C ASN A 23 -6.15 -5.59 -10.52
N LYS A 24 -5.73 -6.02 -11.71
CA LYS A 24 -4.56 -5.46 -12.42
C LYS A 24 -4.91 -4.06 -12.93
N THR A 25 -4.01 -3.11 -12.71
CA THR A 25 -4.11 -1.77 -13.29
C THR A 25 -3.75 -1.85 -14.77
N THR A 26 -4.46 -1.08 -15.61
CA THR A 26 -4.10 -0.89 -17.02
C THR A 26 -2.69 -0.33 -17.12
N SER A 27 -1.89 -0.85 -18.05
CA SER A 27 -0.50 -0.42 -18.27
C SER A 27 -0.46 1.08 -18.64
N ASP A 28 0.65 1.75 -18.32
CA ASP A 28 0.80 3.17 -18.70
C ASP A 28 0.91 3.33 -20.23
N GLU A 29 1.44 2.34 -20.94
CA GLU A 29 1.43 2.29 -22.40
C GLU A 29 0.01 2.32 -22.98
N ASP A 30 -0.89 1.47 -22.46
CA ASP A 30 -2.29 1.45 -22.92
C ASP A 30 -3.02 2.74 -22.54
N ARG A 31 -2.68 3.33 -21.39
CA ARG A 31 -3.24 4.62 -20.95
C ARG A 31 -2.79 5.76 -21.89
N ASN A 32 -1.52 5.76 -22.30
CA ASN A 32 -1.00 6.68 -23.32
C ASN A 32 -1.75 6.51 -24.64
N ARG A 33 -1.91 5.28 -25.15
CA ARG A 33 -2.67 5.02 -26.38
C ARG A 33 -4.11 5.51 -26.31
N VAL A 34 -4.78 5.35 -25.15
CA VAL A 34 -6.13 5.88 -24.92
C VAL A 34 -6.14 7.41 -25.03
N VAL A 35 -5.20 8.09 -24.38
CA VAL A 35 -5.13 9.56 -24.37
C VAL A 35 -4.80 10.10 -25.76
N THR A 36 -3.80 9.55 -26.45
CA THR A 36 -3.45 9.94 -27.82
C THR A 36 -4.63 9.75 -28.78
N ALA A 37 -5.35 8.62 -28.70
CA ALA A 37 -6.51 8.40 -29.55
C ALA A 37 -7.65 9.38 -29.24
N TYR A 38 -7.84 9.74 -27.97
CA TYR A 38 -8.82 10.74 -27.55
C TYR A 38 -8.46 12.15 -28.06
N GLU A 39 -7.19 12.56 -27.99
CA GLU A 39 -6.72 13.84 -28.53
C GLU A 39 -6.87 13.93 -30.05
N ASN A 40 -6.70 12.80 -30.74
CA ASN A 40 -6.99 12.67 -32.17
C ASN A 40 -8.50 12.68 -32.51
N GLY A 41 -9.38 12.89 -31.52
CA GLY A 41 -10.83 13.00 -31.71
C GLY A 41 -11.59 11.68 -31.75
N ALA A 42 -10.95 10.54 -31.45
CA ALA A 42 -11.64 9.26 -31.44
C ALA A 42 -12.63 9.14 -30.27
N THR A 43 -13.80 8.54 -30.53
CA THR A 43 -14.79 8.34 -29.47
C THR A 43 -14.34 7.26 -28.47
N PRO A 44 -14.73 7.35 -27.18
CA PRO A 44 -14.41 6.31 -26.19
C PRO A 44 -14.86 4.89 -26.58
N ALA A 45 -15.95 4.79 -27.36
CA ALA A 45 -16.45 3.52 -27.87
C ALA A 45 -15.50 2.93 -28.92
N THR A 46 -15.00 3.76 -29.84
CA THR A 46 -14.01 3.35 -30.85
C THR A 46 -12.70 2.95 -30.19
N ILE A 47 -12.21 3.74 -29.24
CA ILE A 47 -10.96 3.46 -28.51
C ILE A 47 -11.04 2.13 -27.76
N SER A 48 -12.18 1.86 -27.12
CA SER A 48 -12.44 0.60 -26.41
C SER A 48 -12.34 -0.61 -27.34
N LEU A 49 -12.86 -0.51 -28.56
CA LEU A 49 -12.81 -1.58 -29.55
C LEU A 49 -11.38 -1.79 -30.07
N VAL A 50 -10.69 -0.71 -30.45
CA VAL A 50 -9.34 -0.78 -31.04
C VAL A 50 -8.31 -1.32 -30.04
N LEU A 51 -8.37 -0.87 -28.79
CA LEU A 51 -7.41 -1.26 -27.75
C LEU A 51 -7.87 -2.49 -26.95
N ASN A 52 -9.02 -3.08 -27.28
CA ASN A 52 -9.64 -4.19 -26.54
C ASN A 52 -9.73 -3.92 -25.02
N LEU A 53 -10.02 -2.67 -24.65
CA LEU A 53 -10.20 -2.24 -23.28
C LEU A 53 -11.69 -2.12 -22.94
N LYS A 54 -12.05 -2.37 -21.68
CA LYS A 54 -13.43 -2.15 -21.22
C LYS A 54 -13.79 -0.67 -21.36
N LYS A 55 -14.97 -0.36 -21.92
CA LYS A 55 -15.47 1.02 -22.07
C LYS A 55 -15.32 1.85 -20.78
N GLY A 56 -15.72 1.30 -19.64
CA GLY A 56 -15.59 1.98 -18.34
C GLY A 56 -14.15 2.33 -17.96
N THR A 57 -13.17 1.50 -18.33
CA THR A 57 -11.75 1.79 -18.13
C THR A 57 -11.30 2.96 -18.99
N VAL A 58 -11.70 2.98 -20.28
CA VAL A 58 -11.41 4.08 -21.20
C VAL A 58 -11.98 5.40 -20.68
N TYR A 59 -13.26 5.42 -20.30
CA TYR A 59 -13.90 6.59 -19.67
C TYR A 59 -13.17 7.05 -18.41
N GLY A 60 -12.78 6.12 -17.54
CA GLY A 60 -12.04 6.45 -16.31
C GLY A 60 -10.68 7.07 -16.59
N ILE A 61 -9.96 6.60 -17.62
CA ILE A 61 -8.68 7.16 -18.05
C ILE A 61 -8.87 8.58 -18.59
N ILE A 62 -9.79 8.78 -19.54
CA ILE A 62 -10.07 10.09 -20.14
C ILE A 62 -10.52 11.10 -19.09
N LYS A 63 -11.43 10.70 -18.19
CA LYS A 63 -11.90 11.58 -17.11
C LYS A 63 -10.77 12.01 -16.18
N LYS A 64 -9.84 11.11 -15.87
CA LYS A 64 -8.67 11.44 -15.04
C LYS A 64 -7.71 12.37 -15.79
N TYR A 65 -7.48 12.12 -17.08
CA TYR A 65 -6.66 12.96 -17.92
C TYR A 65 -7.20 14.40 -17.99
N GLN A 66 -8.49 14.57 -18.28
CA GLN A 66 -9.12 15.90 -18.32
C GLN A 66 -9.05 16.66 -16.98
N LYS A 67 -9.07 15.94 -15.85
CA LYS A 67 -9.08 16.56 -14.51
C LYS A 67 -7.69 16.89 -13.99
N GLU A 68 -6.75 15.97 -14.14
CA GLU A 68 -5.43 16.03 -13.47
C GLU A 68 -4.28 16.23 -14.47
N TRP A 69 -4.53 16.18 -15.79
CA TRP A 69 -3.52 16.16 -16.85
C TRP A 69 -2.44 15.08 -16.67
N GLN A 70 -2.79 14.00 -15.95
CA GLN A 70 -1.90 12.88 -15.66
C GLN A 70 -2.36 11.61 -16.36
N ILE A 71 -1.46 11.03 -17.14
CA ILE A 71 -1.71 9.77 -17.84
C ILE A 71 -1.38 8.58 -16.94
N GLU A 72 -0.34 8.66 -16.13
CA GLU A 72 0.16 7.57 -15.31
C GLU A 72 -0.87 7.02 -14.32
N ALA A 73 -0.80 5.71 -14.09
CA ALA A 73 -1.57 5.06 -13.05
C ALA A 73 -1.05 5.46 -11.65
N LYS A 74 -1.97 5.87 -10.77
CA LYS A 74 -1.62 6.10 -9.36
C LYS A 74 -1.26 4.75 -8.72
N LYS A 75 -0.20 4.76 -7.90
CA LYS A 75 0.18 3.61 -7.07
C LYS A 75 -1.03 3.17 -6.24
N ARG A 76 -1.43 1.90 -6.38
CA ARG A 76 -2.50 1.30 -5.57
C ARG A 76 -1.94 0.84 -4.24
N GLY A 77 -2.66 1.14 -3.15
CA GLY A 77 -2.24 0.79 -1.80
C GLY A 77 -0.96 1.51 -1.38
N GLY A 78 -0.26 0.94 -0.41
CA GLY A 78 0.91 1.55 0.21
C GLY A 78 0.80 1.52 1.73
N ASN A 79 1.92 1.81 2.39
CA ASN A 79 1.91 2.00 3.84
C ASN A 79 1.41 3.42 4.14
N ARG A 80 0.46 3.56 5.08
CA ARG A 80 0.11 4.87 5.61
C ARG A 80 1.27 5.36 6.47
N SER A 81 1.39 6.67 6.66
CA SER A 81 2.34 7.23 7.62
C SER A 81 2.16 6.55 8.98
N LYS A 82 3.28 6.25 9.63
CA LYS A 82 3.26 5.66 10.97
C LYS A 82 2.59 6.62 11.95
N LEU A 83 1.98 6.06 12.99
CA LEU A 83 1.34 6.84 14.04
C LEU A 83 2.39 7.57 14.90
N LEU A 84 3.54 6.93 15.13
CA LEU A 84 4.66 7.52 15.87
C LEU A 84 5.47 8.42 14.95
N THR A 85 5.76 9.63 15.42
CA THR A 85 6.67 10.56 14.76
C THR A 85 8.12 10.06 14.87
N PRO A 86 9.00 10.45 13.93
CA PRO A 86 10.43 10.10 14.02
C PRO A 86 11.08 10.56 15.33
N GLU A 87 10.64 11.70 15.87
CA GLU A 87 11.11 12.25 17.14
C GLU A 87 10.71 11.36 18.32
N ALA A 88 9.43 11.00 18.43
CA ALA A 88 8.96 10.05 19.45
C ALA A 88 9.68 8.70 19.36
N ILE A 89 10.03 8.25 18.15
CA ILE A 89 10.81 7.03 17.94
C ILE A 89 12.24 7.16 18.49
N SER A 90 12.87 8.33 18.33
CA SER A 90 14.20 8.62 18.86
C SER A 90 14.19 8.61 20.40
N ASP A 91 13.19 9.23 21.01
CA ASP A 91 13.09 9.31 22.47
C ASP A 91 12.79 7.93 23.08
N ILE A 92 11.92 7.13 22.45
CA ILE A 92 11.69 5.75 22.85
C ILE A 92 12.99 4.95 22.87
N ARG A 93 13.90 5.18 21.91
CA ARG A 93 15.22 4.52 21.90
C ARG A 93 16.09 4.99 23.06
N SER A 94 16.19 6.30 23.28
CA SER A 94 16.95 6.86 24.40
C SER A 94 16.47 6.29 25.74
N TRP A 95 15.16 6.23 25.97
CA TRP A 95 14.60 5.71 27.23
C TRP A 95 14.88 4.22 27.44
N ILE A 96 14.97 3.43 26.37
CA ILE A 96 15.33 2.01 26.44
C ILE A 96 16.82 1.85 26.71
N ASP A 97 17.66 2.69 26.09
CA ASP A 97 19.11 2.67 26.30
C ASP A 97 19.50 3.15 27.72
N GLU A 98 18.73 4.08 28.28
CA GLU A 98 18.87 4.56 29.67
C GLU A 98 18.38 3.54 30.71
N ASP A 99 17.20 2.94 30.49
CA ASP A 99 16.62 1.92 31.37
C ASP A 99 15.98 0.80 30.55
N GLY A 100 16.77 -0.25 30.30
CA GLY A 100 16.34 -1.42 29.53
C GLY A 100 15.27 -2.29 30.22
N THR A 101 14.90 -1.99 31.46
CA THR A 101 13.84 -2.72 32.19
C THR A 101 12.46 -2.06 32.06
N ILE A 102 12.38 -0.90 31.40
CA ILE A 102 11.13 -0.15 31.25
C ILE A 102 10.07 -0.98 30.51
N SER A 103 8.88 -1.06 31.10
CA SER A 103 7.77 -1.78 30.49
C SER A 103 7.17 -1.02 29.29
N LEU A 104 6.60 -1.76 28.34
CA LEU A 104 5.94 -1.19 27.15
C LEU A 104 4.78 -0.24 27.50
N ASN A 105 4.06 -0.53 28.60
CA ASN A 105 2.98 0.34 29.07
C ASN A 105 3.52 1.67 29.61
N MET A 106 4.68 1.63 30.27
CA MET A 106 5.33 2.83 30.78
C MET A 106 5.88 3.69 29.64
N LEU A 107 6.48 3.07 28.61
CA LEU A 107 6.87 3.78 27.39
C LEU A 107 5.66 4.44 26.71
N ALA A 108 4.50 3.76 26.65
CA ALA A 108 3.29 4.35 26.09
C ALA A 108 2.79 5.56 26.88
N ALA A 109 2.89 5.52 28.21
CA ALA A 109 2.57 6.66 29.06
C ALA A 109 3.53 7.82 28.83
N LYS A 110 4.84 7.56 28.73
CA LYS A 110 5.85 8.60 28.42
C LYS A 110 5.62 9.25 27.04
N VAL A 111 5.33 8.45 26.00
CA VAL A 111 5.02 8.99 24.66
C VAL A 111 3.78 9.88 24.69
N LEU A 112 2.77 9.51 25.46
CA LEU A 112 1.57 10.35 25.62
C LEU A 112 1.91 11.68 26.34
N GLN A 113 2.79 11.64 27.34
CA GLN A 113 3.19 12.81 28.11
C GLN A 113 4.04 13.80 27.30
N GLU A 114 5.09 13.31 26.64
CA GLU A 114 6.05 14.17 25.93
C GLU A 114 5.56 14.59 24.53
N HIS A 115 4.92 13.67 23.81
CA HIS A 115 4.53 13.88 22.40
C HIS A 115 3.03 14.09 22.21
N GLY A 116 2.21 13.87 23.23
CA GLY A 116 0.75 13.93 23.11
C GLY A 116 0.14 12.80 22.26
N ILE A 117 0.93 11.78 21.89
CA ILE A 117 0.49 10.70 20.99
C ILE A 117 0.09 9.48 21.82
N ARG A 118 -1.19 9.13 21.79
CA ARG A 118 -1.67 7.91 22.43
C ARG A 118 -1.37 6.68 21.58
N VAL A 119 -0.55 5.78 22.10
CA VAL A 119 -0.19 4.51 21.45
C VAL A 119 -0.47 3.31 22.36
N SER A 120 -0.69 2.15 21.77
CA SER A 120 -0.77 0.88 22.52
C SER A 120 0.62 0.31 22.76
N ALA A 121 0.76 -0.50 23.80
CA ALA A 121 1.99 -1.27 24.06
C ALA A 121 2.41 -2.12 22.84
N THR A 122 1.44 -2.65 22.09
CA THR A 122 1.71 -3.41 20.85
C THR A 122 2.29 -2.54 19.72
N THR A 123 1.93 -1.26 19.62
CA THR A 123 2.53 -0.34 18.66
C THR A 123 4.00 -0.09 19.00
N ILE A 124 4.31 0.12 20.28
CA ILE A 124 5.69 0.28 20.76
C ILE A 124 6.50 -0.99 20.52
N ALA A 125 5.95 -2.15 20.86
CA ALA A 125 6.63 -3.44 20.62
C ALA A 125 6.96 -3.66 19.14
N ARG A 126 6.06 -3.25 18.22
CA ARG A 126 6.31 -3.32 16.78
C ARG A 126 7.46 -2.42 16.37
N GLU A 127 7.53 -1.19 16.87
CA GLU A 127 8.65 -0.28 16.58
C GLU A 127 9.97 -0.80 17.14
N ILE A 128 10.01 -1.26 18.39
CA ILE A 128 11.21 -1.87 18.98
C ILE A 128 11.71 -3.04 18.14
N LYS A 129 10.80 -3.90 17.66
CA LYS A 129 11.17 -5.02 16.78
C LYS A 129 11.81 -4.54 15.46
N THR A 130 11.37 -3.40 14.93
CA THR A 130 11.98 -2.83 13.72
C THR A 130 13.40 -2.30 13.98
N PHE A 131 13.72 -1.84 15.19
CA PHE A 131 15.07 -1.38 15.54
C PHE A 131 16.08 -2.53 15.47
N ASN A 132 15.72 -3.68 16.06
CA ASN A 132 16.60 -4.86 16.10
C ASN A 132 16.76 -5.56 14.74
N SER A 133 15.85 -5.31 13.79
CA SER A 133 15.85 -5.94 12.47
C SER A 133 16.55 -5.09 11.40
N SER A 134 17.01 -3.88 11.74
CA SER A 134 17.69 -2.99 10.81
C SER A 134 19.20 -3.33 10.79
N PRO A 135 19.81 -3.66 9.62
CA PRO A 135 21.25 -3.86 9.55
C PRO A 135 21.97 -2.55 9.89
N LYS A 136 22.86 -2.59 10.89
CA LYS A 136 23.68 -1.43 11.26
C LYS A 136 24.54 -1.03 10.06
N MET A 137 24.24 0.11 9.44
CA MET A 137 25.21 0.78 8.57
C MET A 137 26.29 1.35 9.49
N ASN A 138 27.51 0.85 9.35
CA ASN A 138 28.66 1.36 10.08
C ASN A 138 29.08 2.68 9.42
N ASP A 139 28.79 3.80 10.05
CA ASP A 139 29.36 5.09 9.67
C ASP A 139 30.83 5.13 10.12
N THR A 140 31.75 4.76 9.23
CA THR A 140 33.17 5.10 9.41
C THR A 140 33.38 6.55 8.96
N PRO A 141 34.02 7.41 9.78
CA PRO A 141 34.34 8.77 9.37
C PRO A 141 35.41 8.72 8.29
N THR A 142 35.06 9.16 7.07
CA THR A 142 36.02 9.43 6.01
C THR A 142 36.90 10.60 6.44
N THR A 143 38.11 10.29 6.92
CA THR A 143 39.21 11.24 7.04
C THR A 143 39.54 11.76 5.65
N VAL A 144 39.17 13.02 5.38
CA VAL A 144 39.67 13.79 4.24
C VAL A 144 41.09 14.23 4.59
N GLU A 145 42.09 13.59 3.98
CA GLU A 145 43.46 14.11 3.94
C GLU A 145 43.49 15.33 3.00
N GLU A 146 43.81 16.50 3.56
CA GLU A 146 44.12 17.72 2.79
C GLU A 146 45.47 17.55 2.07
N PRO A 147 45.57 17.85 0.76
CA PRO A 147 46.84 17.86 0.06
C PRO A 147 47.64 19.12 0.42
N ASN A 148 48.83 18.86 0.95
CA ASN A 148 49.91 19.81 1.22
C ASN A 148 50.23 20.67 -0.02
N GLN A 149 50.23 22.00 0.16
CA GLN A 149 50.92 22.96 -0.72
C GLN A 149 51.84 23.84 0.12
#